data_AF-A0AAJ0G0M6-F1
#
_entry.id   AF-A0AAJ0G0M6-F1
#
_cell.length_a   1.000
_cell.length_b   1.000
_cell.length_c   1.000
_cell.angle_alpha   90.00
_cell.angle_beta   90.00
_cell.angle_gamma   90.00
#
_symmetry.space_group_name_H-M   'P 1'
#
loop_
_entity.id
_entity.type
_entity.pdbx_description
1 polymer ?
#
loop_
_entity_poly.entity_id
_entity_poly.type
_entity_poly.pdbx_seq_one_letter_code
_entity_poly.pdbx_strand_id
1 'polypeptide(L)'
;MERSQPSSSNLMDNHNRLVADILTRYRTLMMLATVQAEGERNNANPETMAVTGISMKMEFDGLNSSIKELLTLSRKIKELWVFGPLGQGDPDRKAREAQIEQDVSQVADLLNTLEDGEMRRLAERWGGSWSVLEKDKEVTVKQ
;
A
#
# COMPACT_ATOMS: atom_id res chain seq x y z
N MET A 1 5.24 8.35 23.19
CA MET A 1 5.36 7.18 22.30
C MET A 1 5.97 7.64 20.99
N GLU A 2 7.22 7.28 20.72
CA GLU A 2 7.87 7.51 19.44
C GLU A 2 7.20 6.66 18.36
N ARG A 3 6.45 7.31 17.47
CA ARG A 3 5.88 6.68 16.27
C ARG A 3 6.34 7.47 15.06
N SER A 4 7.60 7.32 14.68
CA SER A 4 8.13 8.00 13.49
C SER A 4 9.26 7.24 12.78
N GLN A 5 9.24 5.91 12.69
CA GLN A 5 9.98 5.21 11.62
C GLN A 5 9.34 3.87 11.21
N PRO A 6 8.68 3.82 10.03
CA PRO A 6 8.53 2.59 9.26
C PRO A 6 9.10 2.69 7.83
N SER A 7 9.76 3.80 7.46
CA SER A 7 10.14 4.07 6.07
C SER A 7 11.32 3.23 5.58
N SER A 8 12.31 2.96 6.45
CA SER A 8 13.55 2.25 6.08
C SER A 8 13.35 0.73 5.97
N SER A 9 12.56 0.12 6.86
CA SER A 9 12.23 -1.31 6.81
C SER A 9 11.51 -1.64 5.48
N ASN A 10 10.52 -0.83 5.12
CA ASN A 10 9.76 -1.00 3.88
C ASN A 10 10.64 -0.86 2.63
N LEU A 11 11.66 0.00 2.67
CA LEU A 11 12.57 0.23 1.55
C LEU A 11 13.46 -0.98 1.25
N MET A 12 14.03 -1.61 2.29
CA MET A 12 14.87 -2.79 2.13
C MET A 12 14.05 -4.00 1.67
N ASP A 13 12.84 -4.16 2.22
CA ASP A 13 11.92 -5.22 1.80
C ASP A 13 11.53 -5.07 0.32
N ASN A 14 11.24 -3.84 -0.12
CA ASN A 14 10.99 -3.54 -1.53
C ASN A 14 12.20 -3.83 -2.42
N HIS A 15 13.41 -3.48 -1.98
CA HIS A 15 14.63 -3.78 -2.72
C HIS A 15 14.79 -5.30 -2.92
N ASN A 16 14.68 -6.07 -1.84
CA ASN A 16 14.81 -7.53 -1.88
C ASN A 16 13.75 -8.16 -2.77
N ARG A 17 12.50 -7.71 -2.67
CA ARG A 17 11.41 -8.17 -3.55
C ARG A 17 11.71 -7.91 -5.02
N LEU A 18 12.14 -6.68 -5.37
CA LEU A 18 12.42 -6.31 -6.75
C LEU A 18 13.60 -7.09 -7.34
N VAL A 19 14.66 -7.32 -6.56
CA VAL A 19 15.80 -8.13 -6.99
C VAL A 19 15.36 -9.59 -7.22
N ALA A 20 14.58 -10.16 -6.31
CA ALA A 20 14.05 -11.50 -6.46
C ALA A 20 13.15 -11.64 -7.70
N ASP A 21 12.27 -10.66 -7.94
CA ASP A 21 11.41 -10.61 -9.13
C ASP A 21 12.25 -10.55 -10.41
N ILE A 22 13.24 -9.66 -10.48
CA ILE A 22 14.15 -9.54 -11.64
C ILE A 22 14.83 -10.87 -11.95
N LEU A 23 15.43 -11.50 -10.94
CA LEU A 23 16.15 -12.76 -11.11
C LEU A 23 15.21 -13.91 -11.53
N THR A 24 14.02 -13.96 -10.94
CA THR A 24 13.02 -14.99 -11.25
C THR A 24 12.53 -14.86 -12.69
N ARG A 25 12.17 -13.64 -13.12
CA ARG A 25 11.71 -13.39 -14.49
C ARG A 25 12.79 -13.64 -15.54
N TYR A 26 14.03 -13.24 -15.24
CA TYR A 26 15.16 -13.51 -16.13
C TYR A 26 15.41 -15.02 -16.29
N ARG A 27 15.33 -15.79 -15.20
CA ARG A 27 15.42 -17.26 -15.25
C ARG A 27 14.31 -17.86 -16.12
N THR A 28 13.07 -17.41 -15.95
CA THR A 28 11.92 -17.88 -16.75
C THR A 28 12.10 -17.55 -18.23
N LEU A 29 12.57 -16.33 -18.55
CA LEU A 29 12.90 -15.92 -19.92
C LEU A 29 13.93 -16.85 -20.57
N MET A 30 15.02 -17.16 -19.86
CA MET A 30 16.04 -18.08 -20.36
C MET A 30 15.46 -19.48 -20.60
N MET A 31 14.64 -19.99 -19.67
CA MET A 31 13.97 -21.28 -19.84
C MET A 31 13.07 -21.31 -21.08
N LEU A 32 12.23 -20.28 -21.28
CA LEU A 32 11.34 -20.19 -22.45
C LEU A 32 12.14 -20.11 -23.75
N ALA A 33 13.24 -19.35 -23.77
CA ALA A 33 14.11 -19.23 -24.92
C ALA A 33 14.84 -20.54 -25.26
N THR A 34 15.36 -21.25 -24.26
CA THR A 34 16.07 -22.53 -24.48
C THR A 34 15.12 -23.64 -24.92
N VAL A 35 13.90 -23.67 -24.38
CA VAL A 35 12.86 -24.63 -24.81
C VAL A 35 12.49 -24.41 -26.27
N GLN A 36 12.41 -23.17 -26.75
CA GLN A 36 12.20 -22.88 -28.17
C GLN A 36 13.37 -23.34 -29.04
N ALA A 37 14.61 -23.06 -28.62
CA ALA A 37 15.82 -23.43 -29.36
C ALA A 37 16.00 -24.96 -29.48
N GLU A 38 15.60 -25.72 -28.46
CA GLU A 38 15.59 -27.19 -28.51
C GLU A 38 14.40 -27.74 -29.32
N GLY A 39 13.25 -27.04 -29.29
CA GLY A 39 12.03 -27.39 -30.01
C GLY A 39 12.10 -27.23 -31.54
N GLU A 40 12.94 -26.35 -32.07
CA GLU A 40 13.20 -26.26 -33.52
C GLU A 40 13.76 -27.56 -34.12
N ARG A 41 14.33 -28.44 -33.28
CA ARG A 41 14.81 -29.77 -33.71
C ARG A 41 13.71 -30.84 -33.74
N ASN A 42 12.58 -30.61 -33.09
CA ASN A 42 11.50 -31.58 -32.91
C ASN A 42 10.13 -30.91 -33.10
N ASN A 43 9.59 -30.90 -34.33
CA ASN A 43 8.19 -30.61 -34.70
C ASN A 43 7.34 -29.93 -33.59
N ALA A 44 7.72 -28.72 -33.17
CA ALA A 44 7.02 -28.04 -32.10
C ALA A 44 5.63 -27.63 -32.61
N ASN A 45 4.57 -28.07 -31.92
CA ASN A 45 3.20 -27.69 -32.26
C ASN A 45 3.11 -26.14 -32.33
N PRO A 46 2.62 -25.54 -33.42
CA PRO A 46 2.53 -24.08 -33.58
C PRO A 46 1.78 -23.40 -32.43
N GLU A 47 0.81 -24.08 -31.81
CA GLU A 47 0.10 -23.58 -30.62
C GLU A 47 1.06 -23.38 -29.44
N THR A 48 1.96 -24.35 -29.22
CA THR A 48 2.97 -24.28 -28.16
C THR A 48 3.96 -23.15 -28.41
N MET A 49 4.41 -22.97 -29.66
CA MET A 49 5.31 -21.85 -30.02
C MET A 49 4.66 -20.49 -29.77
N ALA A 50 3.39 -20.32 -30.12
CA ALA A 50 2.64 -19.09 -29.88
C ALA A 50 2.51 -18.78 -28.38
N VAL A 51 2.17 -19.78 -27.56
CA VAL A 51 2.08 -19.64 -26.10
C VAL A 51 3.43 -19.26 -25.49
N THR A 52 4.52 -19.89 -25.95
CA THR A 52 5.86 -19.54 -25.47
C THR A 52 6.25 -18.12 -25.86
N GLY A 53 5.92 -17.67 -27.08
CA GLY A 53 6.16 -16.28 -27.51
C GLY A 53 5.39 -15.25 -26.68
N ILE A 54 4.12 -15.51 -26.37
CA ILE A 54 3.31 -14.66 -25.49
C ILE A 54 3.89 -14.63 -24.08
N SER A 55 4.26 -15.79 -23.54
CA SER A 55 4.87 -15.91 -22.21
C SER A 55 6.20 -15.15 -22.13
N MET A 56 7.03 -15.25 -23.17
CA MET A 56 8.31 -14.55 -23.24
C MET A 56 8.11 -13.04 -23.23
N LYS A 57 7.15 -12.52 -23.98
CA LYS A 57 6.82 -11.10 -23.97
C LYS A 57 6.34 -10.64 -22.59
N MET A 58 5.44 -11.40 -21.96
CA MET A 58 4.91 -11.09 -20.63
C MET A 58 6.03 -11.03 -19.57
N GLU A 59 6.96 -11.99 -19.58
CA GLU A 59 8.09 -11.97 -18.66
C GLU A 59 9.05 -10.82 -18.92
N PHE A 60 9.25 -10.43 -20.19
CA PHE A 60 10.07 -9.27 -20.54
C PHE A 60 9.45 -7.95 -20.08
N ASP A 61 8.13 -7.79 -20.26
CA ASP A 61 7.40 -6.62 -19.77
C ASP A 61 7.44 -6.55 -18.24
N GLY A 62 7.26 -7.68 -17.56
CA GLY A 62 7.39 -7.79 -16.11
C GLY A 62 8.79 -7.43 -15.62
N LEU A 63 9.84 -7.93 -16.28
CA LEU A 63 11.23 -7.63 -15.98
C LEU A 63 11.52 -6.12 -16.12
N ASN A 64 11.07 -5.52 -17.22
CA ASN A 64 11.21 -4.08 -17.46
C ASN A 64 10.49 -3.26 -16.38
N SER A 65 9.30 -3.70 -15.95
CA SER A 65 8.57 -3.04 -14.85
C SER A 65 9.36 -3.10 -13.54
N SER A 66 9.86 -4.28 -13.15
CA SER A 66 10.64 -4.44 -11.91
C SER A 66 11.92 -3.59 -11.93
N ILE A 67 12.59 -3.46 -13.08
CA ILE A 67 13.77 -2.57 -13.22
C ILE A 67 13.37 -1.09 -13.06
N LYS A 68 12.26 -0.65 -13.66
CA LYS A 68 11.75 0.73 -13.49
C LYS A 68 11.36 1.03 -12.04
N GLU A 69 10.75 0.07 -11.36
CA GLU A 69 10.45 0.17 -9.93
C GLU A 69 11.73 0.29 -9.10
N LEU A 70 12.77 -0.49 -9.43
CA LEU A 70 14.07 -0.40 -8.75
C LEU A 70 14.75 0.97 -8.98
N LEU A 71 14.68 1.52 -10.19
CA LEU A 71 15.17 2.86 -10.48
C LEU A 71 14.38 3.92 -9.69
N THR A 72 13.06 3.78 -9.60
CA THR A 72 12.21 4.65 -8.80
C THR A 72 12.58 4.56 -7.31
N LEU A 73 12.88 3.36 -6.81
CA LEU A 73 13.37 3.14 -5.46
C LEU A 73 14.69 3.88 -5.23
N SER A 74 15.63 3.77 -6.16
CA SER A 74 16.92 4.47 -6.09
C SER A 74 16.76 5.99 -6.05
N ARG A 75 15.77 6.53 -6.80
CA ARG A 75 15.43 7.95 -6.77
C ARG A 75 14.90 8.35 -5.40
N LYS A 76 13.95 7.60 -4.82
CA LYS A 76 13.42 7.84 -3.47
C LYS A 76 14.53 7.82 -2.41
N ILE A 77 15.50 6.91 -2.52
CA ILE A 77 16.67 6.86 -1.63
C ILE A 77 17.48 8.14 -1.76
N LYS A 78 17.81 8.56 -2.99
CA LYS A 78 18.56 9.80 -3.22
C LYS A 78 17.80 11.03 -2.72
N GLU A 79 16.48 11.07 -2.90
CA GLU A 79 15.63 12.14 -2.37
C GLU A 79 15.66 12.17 -0.83
N LEU A 80 15.60 11.02 -0.16
CA LEU A 80 15.78 10.94 1.31
C LEU A 80 17.16 11.46 1.75
N TRP A 81 18.21 11.21 0.96
CA TRP A 81 19.55 11.72 1.25
C TRP A 81 19.66 13.23 1.05
N VAL A 82 19.06 13.77 -0.02
CA VAL A 82 19.15 15.21 -0.36
C VAL A 82 18.22 16.06 0.50
N PHE A 83 17.01 15.58 0.76
CA PHE A 83 15.97 16.32 1.48
C PHE A 83 15.85 15.93 2.95
N GLY A 84 16.58 14.90 3.40
CA GLY A 84 16.45 14.35 4.75
C GLY A 84 15.18 13.50 4.91
N PRO A 85 14.80 13.13 6.15
CA PRO A 85 13.56 12.38 6.39
C PRO A 85 12.36 13.13 5.79
N LEU A 86 11.57 12.42 4.98
CA LEU A 86 10.42 12.95 4.23
C LEU A 86 9.58 13.91 5.10
N GLY A 87 9.67 15.21 4.82
CA GLY A 87 8.83 16.23 5.46
C GLY A 87 9.52 17.29 6.32
N GLN A 88 10.85 17.27 6.49
CA GLN A 88 11.53 18.37 7.21
C GLN A 88 11.77 19.63 6.38
N GLY A 89 11.68 19.55 5.05
CA GLY A 89 11.82 20.70 4.16
C GLY A 89 10.57 21.56 4.00
N ASP A 90 9.43 21.13 4.53
CA ASP A 90 8.16 21.88 4.47
C ASP A 90 7.88 22.51 5.85
N PRO A 91 8.15 23.82 6.04
CA PRO A 91 7.92 24.49 7.32
C PRO A 91 6.44 24.50 7.72
N ASP A 92 5.52 24.39 6.76
CA ASP A 92 4.08 24.47 6.99
C ASP A 92 3.44 23.12 7.25
N ARG A 93 4.18 22.01 7.12
CA ARG A 93 3.62 20.66 7.27
C ARG A 93 3.01 20.44 8.65
N LYS A 94 3.70 20.85 9.73
CA LYS A 94 3.15 20.73 11.08
C LYS A 94 1.86 21.53 11.26
N ALA A 95 1.79 22.70 10.63
CA ALA A 95 0.57 23.52 10.65
C ALA A 95 -0.56 22.86 9.86
N ARG A 96 -0.26 22.25 8.70
CA ARG A 96 -1.25 21.51 7.89
C ARG A 96 -1.72 20.24 8.58
N GLU A 97 -0.83 19.48 9.22
CA GLU A 97 -1.21 18.29 10.00
C GLU A 97 -2.12 18.67 11.18
N ALA A 98 -1.79 19.75 11.90
CA ALA A 98 -2.65 20.27 12.96
C ALA A 98 -4.02 20.73 12.44
N GLN A 99 -4.06 21.39 11.27
CA GLN A 99 -5.32 21.79 10.63
C GLN A 99 -6.16 20.58 10.23
N ILE A 100 -5.54 19.56 9.63
CA ILE A 100 -6.24 18.34 9.23
C ILE A 100 -6.81 17.62 10.45
N GLU A 101 -6.05 17.51 11.54
CA GLU A 101 -6.54 16.89 12.77
C GLU A 101 -7.73 17.64 13.37
N GLN A 102 -7.67 18.97 13.35
CA GLN A 102 -8.78 19.84 13.76
C GLN A 102 -10.02 19.69 12.86
N ASP A 103 -9.83 19.63 11.54
CA ASP A 103 -10.93 19.46 10.60
C ASP A 103 -11.57 18.08 10.75
N VAL A 104 -10.77 17.03 10.95
CA VAL A 104 -11.25 15.67 11.20
C VAL A 104 -12.05 15.59 12.50
N SER A 105 -11.59 16.24 13.58
CA SER A 105 -12.35 16.25 14.83
C SER A 105 -13.69 16.96 14.66
N GLN A 106 -13.72 18.10 13.94
CA GLN A 106 -14.97 18.82 13.67
C GLN A 106 -15.94 17.99 12.82
N VAL A 107 -15.45 17.31 11.79
CA VAL A 107 -16.30 16.45 10.95
C VAL A 107 -16.84 15.26 11.74
N ALA A 108 -16.02 14.66 12.62
CA ALA A 108 -16.46 13.58 13.49
C ALA A 108 -17.56 14.04 14.46
N ASP A 109 -17.40 15.21 15.08
CA ASP A 109 -18.41 15.78 15.97
C ASP A 109 -19.71 16.07 15.23
N LEU A 110 -19.65 16.69 14.05
CA LEU A 110 -20.82 16.93 13.21
C LEU A 110 -21.54 15.63 12.85
N LEU A 111 -20.79 14.59 12.48
CA LEU A 111 -21.35 13.28 12.15
C LEU A 111 -22.04 12.64 13.36
N ASN A 112 -21.40 12.68 14.54
CA ASN A 112 -21.97 12.17 15.78
C ASN A 112 -23.27 12.91 16.14
N THR A 113 -23.32 14.24 15.99
CA THR A 113 -24.56 15.00 16.27
C THR A 113 -25.70 14.67 15.30
N LEU A 114 -25.38 14.39 14.03
CA LEU A 114 -26.36 13.99 13.04
C LEU A 114 -26.90 12.58 13.34
N GLU A 115 -26.01 11.64 13.65
CA GLU A 115 -26.36 10.28 14.03
C GLU A 115 -27.23 10.27 15.29
N ASP A 116 -26.87 11.06 16.31
CA ASP A 116 -27.67 11.23 17.53
C ASP A 116 -29.07 11.81 17.24
N GLY A 117 -29.18 12.75 16.31
CA GLY A 117 -30.45 13.34 15.90
C GLY A 117 -31.36 12.31 15.23
N GLU A 118 -30.82 11.51 14.31
CA GLU A 118 -31.56 10.45 13.61
C GLU A 118 -31.94 9.30 14.56
N MET A 119 -31.03 8.90 15.46
CA MET A 119 -31.28 7.87 16.47
C MET A 119 -32.37 8.29 17.46
N ARG A 120 -32.36 9.55 17.93
CA ARG A 120 -33.45 10.10 18.76
C ARG A 120 -34.78 10.09 18.03
N ARG A 121 -34.84 10.58 16.79
CA ARG A 121 -36.06 10.57 15.96
C ARG A 121 -36.59 9.16 15.70
N LEU A 122 -35.70 8.18 15.57
CA LEU A 122 -36.09 6.79 15.41
C LEU A 122 -36.65 6.23 16.72
N ALA A 123 -35.98 6.46 17.85
CA ALA A 123 -36.43 6.01 19.16
C ALA A 123 -37.81 6.59 19.52
N GLU A 124 -38.01 7.90 19.34
CA GLU A 124 -39.27 8.59 19.62
C GLU A 124 -40.44 8.03 18.77
N ARG A 125 -40.19 7.71 17.49
CA ARG A 125 -41.20 7.13 16.60
C ARG A 125 -41.73 5.77 17.06
N TRP A 126 -40.93 5.01 17.81
CA TRP A 126 -41.29 3.69 18.31
C TRP A 126 -41.53 3.67 19.83
N GLY A 127 -41.66 4.84 20.46
CA GLY A 127 -41.97 4.98 21.89
C GLY A 127 -40.81 4.70 22.84
N GLY A 128 -39.56 4.71 22.34
CA GLY A 128 -38.34 4.58 23.13
C GLY A 128 -37.58 5.90 23.30
N SER A 129 -36.53 5.90 24.13
CA SER A 129 -35.59 7.01 24.29
C SER A 129 -34.17 6.61 23.90
N TRP A 130 -33.42 7.52 23.25
CA TRP A 130 -32.03 7.31 22.86
C TRP A 130 -31.09 8.04 23.84
N SER A 131 -30.06 7.33 24.33
CA SER A 131 -28.94 7.90 25.07
C SER A 131 -27.63 7.36 24.53
N VAL A 132 -26.65 8.24 24.29
CA VAL A 132 -25.29 7.84 23.92
C VAL A 132 -24.72 6.98 25.04
N LEU A 133 -24.24 5.80 24.70
CA LEU A 133 -23.49 4.95 25.63
C LEU A 133 -22.13 5.60 25.86
N GLU A 134 -22.03 6.49 26.86
CA GLU A 134 -20.75 6.83 27.43
C GLU A 134 -20.17 5.53 28.01
N LYS A 135 -19.04 5.09 27.46
CA LYS A 135 -18.26 3.99 28.02
C LYS A 135 -17.63 4.51 29.31
N ASP A 136 -18.43 4.57 30.37
CA ASP A 136 -18.04 5.17 31.62
C ASP A 136 -16.98 4.31 32.32
N LYS A 137 -16.03 5.04 32.87
CA LYS A 137 -14.99 4.69 33.84
C LYS A 137 -15.10 3.29 34.43
N GLU A 138 -14.06 2.50 34.25
CA GLU A 138 -13.74 1.35 35.10
C GLU A 138 -13.72 1.81 36.57
N VAL A 139 -14.84 1.64 37.28
CA VAL A 139 -14.93 1.80 38.72
C VAL A 139 -14.07 0.70 39.34
N THR A 140 -12.85 1.07 39.72
CA THR A 140 -11.97 0.27 40.55
C THR A 140 -12.57 0.18 41.95
N VAL A 141 -13.37 -0.87 42.21
CA VAL A 141 -13.68 -1.29 43.57
C VAL A 141 -12.59 -2.27 44.00
N LYS A 142 -11.56 -1.76 44.69
CA LYS A 142 -10.65 -2.60 45.49
C LYS A 142 -11.40 -3.04 46.75
N GLN A 143 -11.47 -4.36 46.96
CA GLN A 143 -11.67 -4.97 48.28
C GLN A 143 -10.34 -5.09 49.00
#